data_AF-A0A8S3DLW8-F1
#
_entry.id   AF-A0A8S3DLW8-F1
#
_cell.length_a   1.000
_cell.length_b   1.000
_cell.length_c   1.000
_cell.angle_alpha   90.00
_cell.angle_beta   90.00
_cell.angle_gamma   90.00
#
_symmetry.space_group_name_H-M   'P 1'
#
loop_
_entity.id
_entity.type
_entity.pdbx_description
1 polymer ?
#
loop_
_entity_poly.entity_id
_entity_poly.type
_entity_poly.pdbx_seq_one_letter_code
_entity_poly.pdbx_strand_id
1 'polypeptide(L)'
;TALICFFEDNEVGLFNITMLVTNEYGRSLARSNLYRISADENLYMFQSYAVISSVTPNTGSTQGGTMLNINGNYFSTSTRYPLVVKVGNQPCTILSSTTTTIQCQTPVAPSSSQNQYQGGRGLQMYSTSGYTTQSTLSSSNPPTQTGTPTWTDDALYVSNSSSAETVWLIGFVRVPKTATFTFILDTNGAAALFLSTNDDPTNKVLIASATNNHSPDILLNNNTNYYIFCVGSRSNGYLRLGIQARMHETTLTATTSSLVFNEIQRIAIATIVTPEQQQITYTVSPTNGTSEVQSLQVDNSIFQIGFRGVYTAIQSGRPTASDIQAALNDLPTISPLLVSVTATSTLYIITFPEDMGDVPLLTCISTSSNVPNITEVVQGIASDSKIAFELDGQLTNYIDFINSNVTQADLSSEINNLFSIQCPSSINNAKLTRSIVYLQDFESNCVYDQTPITTNAFCGQCSAN
;
A
#
# COMPACT_ATOMS: atom_id res chain seq x y z
N THR A 1 -32.59 23.23 -26.43
CA THR A 1 -31.97 23.60 -27.72
C THR A 1 -30.60 22.96 -27.75
N ALA A 2 -30.32 22.09 -28.73
CA ALA A 2 -29.01 21.46 -28.88
C ALA A 2 -28.28 22.12 -30.06
N LEU A 3 -27.00 22.46 -29.88
CA LEU A 3 -26.12 22.86 -30.98
C LEU A 3 -25.63 21.58 -31.67
N ILE A 4 -25.82 21.50 -32.99
CA ILE A 4 -25.33 20.41 -33.82
C ILE A 4 -24.16 20.96 -34.62
N CYS A 5 -22.99 20.35 -34.47
CA CYS A 5 -21.78 20.70 -35.21
C CYS A 5 -21.46 19.58 -36.20
N PHE A 6 -21.16 19.94 -37.44
CA PHE A 6 -20.70 19.00 -38.47
C PHE A 6 -19.17 19.05 -38.52
N PHE A 7 -18.55 17.87 -38.56
CA PHE A 7 -17.10 17.74 -38.74
C PHE A 7 -16.80 17.80 -40.24
N GLU A 8 -15.96 18.75 -40.66
CA GLU A 8 -15.67 19.03 -42.08
C GLU A 8 -14.33 18.46 -42.57
N ASP A 9 -13.56 17.77 -41.71
CA ASP A 9 -12.27 17.19 -42.09
C ASP A 9 -12.45 15.79 -42.73
N ASN A 10 -11.50 15.41 -43.59
CA ASN A 10 -11.48 14.14 -44.33
C ASN A 10 -10.53 13.10 -43.73
N GLU A 11 -9.95 13.35 -42.55
CA GLU A 11 -9.04 12.41 -41.90
C GLU A 11 -9.75 11.41 -40.98
N VAL A 12 -9.27 10.17 -40.99
CA VAL A 12 -9.58 9.14 -39.99
C VAL A 12 -8.71 9.39 -38.77
N GLY A 13 -9.31 9.53 -37.60
CA GLY A 13 -8.54 9.82 -36.42
C GLY A 13 -9.33 9.93 -35.14
N LEU A 14 -8.59 10.22 -34.07
CA LEU A 14 -9.08 10.46 -32.73
C LEU A 14 -9.02 11.96 -32.48
N PHE A 15 -10.13 12.55 -32.07
CA PHE A 15 -10.26 14.00 -31.99
C PHE A 15 -10.75 14.45 -30.62
N ASN A 16 -10.20 15.58 -30.17
CA ASN A 16 -10.66 16.32 -29.01
C ASN A 16 -11.37 17.59 -29.48
N ILE A 17 -12.54 17.86 -28.90
CA ILE A 17 -13.33 19.05 -29.20
C ILE A 17 -13.08 20.07 -28.09
N THR A 18 -12.86 21.32 -28.46
CA THR A 18 -12.96 22.46 -27.54
C THR A 18 -13.88 23.48 -28.18
N MET A 19 -14.92 23.90 -27.47
CA MET A 19 -15.78 24.99 -27.89
C MET A 19 -15.21 26.31 -27.35
N LEU A 20 -15.00 27.26 -28.25
CA LEU A 20 -14.56 28.62 -27.94
C LEU A 20 -15.77 29.55 -28.07
N VAL A 21 -16.15 30.21 -26.98
CA VAL A 21 -17.16 31.27 -27.03
C VAL A 21 -16.42 32.60 -27.15
N THR A 22 -16.50 33.25 -28.31
CA THR A 22 -15.81 34.53 -28.58
C THR A 22 -16.39 35.66 -27.73
N ASN A 23 -15.60 36.73 -27.54
CA ASN A 23 -15.93 37.92 -26.74
C ASN A 23 -16.01 37.66 -25.21
N GLU A 24 -14.87 37.26 -24.60
CA GLU A 24 -14.64 37.20 -23.14
C GLU A 24 -15.16 35.97 -22.36
N TYR A 25 -15.97 35.08 -22.95
CA TYR A 25 -16.65 34.00 -22.20
C TYR A 25 -15.86 32.67 -22.08
N GLY A 26 -14.71 32.51 -22.73
CA GLY A 26 -13.74 31.44 -22.45
C GLY A 26 -13.87 30.14 -23.26
N ARG A 27 -13.12 29.11 -22.82
CA ARG A 27 -13.08 27.75 -23.39
C ARG A 27 -14.02 26.82 -22.62
N SER A 28 -14.67 25.90 -23.34
CA SER A 28 -15.45 24.83 -22.70
C SER A 28 -14.57 23.94 -21.81
N LEU A 29 -15.07 23.61 -20.62
CA LEU A 29 -14.50 22.56 -19.78
C LEU A 29 -15.11 21.20 -20.15
N ALA A 30 -14.29 20.29 -20.66
CA ALA A 30 -14.71 18.92 -20.93
C ALA A 30 -14.84 18.12 -19.63
N ARG A 31 -15.96 17.43 -19.45
CA ARG A 31 -16.16 16.50 -18.34
C ARG A 31 -15.40 15.20 -18.59
N SER A 32 -14.93 14.55 -17.54
CA SER A 32 -14.12 13.31 -17.62
C SER A 32 -14.83 12.16 -18.34
N ASN A 33 -16.16 12.11 -18.32
CA ASN A 33 -16.96 11.09 -19.02
C ASN A 33 -17.07 11.28 -20.54
N LEU A 34 -16.62 12.43 -21.06
CA LEU A 34 -16.50 12.64 -22.50
C LEU A 34 -15.26 11.95 -23.07
N TYR A 35 -14.21 11.80 -22.28
CA TYR A 35 -12.96 11.19 -22.75
C TYR A 35 -13.09 9.67 -22.85
N ARG A 36 -12.85 9.17 -24.05
CA ARG A 36 -12.53 7.79 -24.39
C ARG A 36 -11.01 7.60 -24.39
N ILE A 37 -10.59 6.35 -24.34
CA ILE A 37 -9.17 5.95 -24.25
C ILE A 37 -8.84 5.14 -25.48
N SER A 38 -7.81 5.57 -26.20
CA SER A 38 -7.35 4.90 -27.40
C SER A 38 -6.49 3.69 -27.08
N ALA A 39 -6.05 2.99 -28.14
CA ALA A 39 -5.18 1.85 -27.98
C ALA A 39 -3.82 2.17 -27.37
N ASP A 40 -3.32 3.36 -27.65
CA ASP A 40 -2.05 3.88 -27.15
C ASP A 40 -2.25 4.69 -25.86
N GLU A 41 -3.34 4.44 -25.11
CA GLU A 41 -3.72 5.14 -23.88
C GLU A 41 -3.89 6.68 -24.04
N ASN A 42 -4.16 7.16 -25.26
CA ASN A 42 -4.42 8.58 -25.50
C ASN A 42 -5.90 8.92 -25.28
N LEU A 43 -6.16 10.08 -24.66
CA LEU A 43 -7.51 10.58 -24.45
C LEU A 43 -8.06 11.24 -25.71
N TYR A 44 -9.28 10.87 -26.09
CA TYR A 44 -10.01 11.46 -27.21
C TYR A 44 -11.50 11.59 -26.88
N MET A 45 -12.23 12.51 -27.54
CA MET A 45 -13.67 12.70 -27.28
C MET A 45 -14.54 12.00 -28.33
N PHE A 46 -14.12 12.01 -29.59
CA PHE A 46 -14.80 11.29 -30.66
C PHE A 46 -13.77 10.79 -31.68
N GLN A 47 -14.19 9.83 -32.50
CA GLN A 47 -13.35 9.23 -33.53
C GLN A 47 -14.11 9.26 -34.85
N SER A 48 -13.39 9.51 -35.95
CA SER A 48 -13.87 9.29 -37.31
C SER A 48 -13.32 7.96 -37.84
N TYR A 49 -13.98 7.39 -38.84
CA TYR A 49 -13.66 6.07 -39.38
C TYR A 49 -13.89 6.07 -40.89
N ALA A 50 -13.17 5.20 -41.61
CA ALA A 50 -13.47 4.92 -43.01
C ALA A 50 -14.85 4.26 -43.12
N VAL A 51 -15.67 4.74 -44.06
CA VAL A 51 -17.03 4.22 -44.31
C VAL A 51 -17.13 3.78 -45.76
N ILE A 52 -17.60 2.55 -45.99
CA ILE A 52 -17.90 2.05 -47.33
C ILE A 52 -19.39 2.27 -47.60
N SER A 53 -19.72 2.96 -48.70
CA SER A 53 -21.09 3.23 -49.12
C SER A 53 -21.59 2.27 -50.19
N SER A 54 -20.70 1.81 -51.08
CA SER A 54 -21.05 0.84 -52.13
C SER A 54 -19.83 0.09 -52.67
N VAL A 55 -20.07 -1.10 -53.20
CA VAL A 55 -19.07 -1.93 -53.89
C VAL A 55 -19.67 -2.41 -55.21
N THR A 56 -19.00 -2.13 -56.32
CA THR A 56 -19.48 -2.44 -57.67
C THR A 56 -18.36 -2.99 -58.56
N PRO A 57 -18.58 -4.08 -59.31
CA PRO A 57 -19.76 -4.96 -59.25
C PRO A 57 -19.80 -5.77 -57.94
N ASN A 58 -20.99 -6.21 -57.53
CA ASN A 58 -21.19 -7.06 -56.35
C ASN A 58 -21.02 -8.56 -56.65
N THR A 59 -20.72 -8.91 -57.90
CA THR A 59 -20.46 -10.27 -58.39
C THR A 59 -19.30 -10.24 -59.39
N GLY A 60 -18.58 -11.35 -59.53
CA GLY A 60 -17.38 -11.42 -60.37
C GLY A 60 -16.92 -12.86 -60.63
N SER A 61 -15.84 -13.00 -61.40
CA SER A 61 -15.26 -14.31 -61.77
C SER A 61 -14.57 -14.98 -60.58
N THR A 62 -14.75 -16.30 -60.44
CA THR A 62 -14.00 -17.12 -59.47
C THR A 62 -12.52 -17.23 -59.81
N GLN A 63 -12.14 -16.96 -61.06
CA GLN A 63 -10.74 -16.90 -61.50
C GLN A 63 -10.05 -15.58 -61.15
N GLY A 64 -10.74 -14.67 -60.44
CA GLY A 64 -10.22 -13.34 -60.10
C GLY A 64 -10.21 -12.39 -61.29
N GLY A 65 -9.45 -11.30 -61.17
CA GLY A 65 -9.29 -10.29 -62.21
C GLY A 65 -10.44 -9.30 -62.34
N THR A 66 -11.48 -9.41 -61.50
CA THR A 66 -12.63 -8.50 -61.53
C THR A 66 -12.21 -7.14 -60.99
N MET A 67 -12.51 -6.08 -61.73
CA MET A 67 -12.21 -4.70 -61.32
C MET A 67 -13.30 -4.22 -60.36
N LEU A 68 -12.98 -4.15 -59.07
CA LEU A 68 -13.87 -3.61 -58.05
C LEU A 68 -13.66 -2.11 -57.89
N ASN A 69 -14.78 -1.39 -57.84
CA ASN A 69 -14.85 -0.01 -57.39
C ASN A 69 -15.58 0.05 -56.05
N ILE A 70 -14.87 0.50 -55.01
CA ILE A 70 -15.38 0.67 -53.65
C ILE A 70 -15.53 2.17 -53.43
N ASN A 71 -16.77 2.64 -53.23
CA ASN A 71 -17.05 4.04 -52.91
C ASN A 71 -17.32 4.19 -51.41
N GLY A 72 -16.99 5.35 -50.87
CA GLY A 72 -17.09 5.62 -49.45
C GLY A 72 -16.57 7.01 -49.08
N ASN A 73 -16.19 7.16 -47.81
CA ASN A 73 -15.55 8.37 -47.28
C ASN A 73 -14.41 7.99 -46.33
N TYR A 74 -13.47 8.91 -46.17
CA TYR A 74 -12.34 8.82 -45.24
C TYR A 74 -11.40 7.62 -45.50
N PHE A 75 -11.23 7.21 -46.76
CA PHE A 75 -10.22 6.22 -47.10
C PHE A 75 -8.81 6.81 -46.94
N SER A 76 -7.92 6.05 -46.31
CA SER A 76 -6.53 6.48 -46.07
C SER A 76 -5.79 6.68 -47.39
N THR A 77 -5.19 7.86 -47.55
CA THR A 77 -4.20 8.16 -48.60
C THR A 77 -2.77 8.20 -48.04
N SER A 78 -2.60 7.92 -46.75
CA SER A 78 -1.31 8.02 -46.06
C SER A 78 -0.46 6.77 -46.24
N THR A 79 0.83 6.95 -46.51
CA THR A 79 1.81 5.86 -46.51
C THR A 79 2.11 5.30 -45.12
N ARG A 80 1.82 6.07 -44.06
CA ARG A 80 2.00 5.62 -42.66
C ARG A 80 0.98 4.56 -42.25
N TYR A 81 -0.23 4.63 -42.83
CA TYR A 81 -1.34 3.71 -42.57
C TYR A 81 -1.85 3.18 -43.91
N PRO A 82 -1.12 2.22 -44.51
CA PRO A 82 -1.42 1.76 -45.86
C PRO A 82 -2.78 1.07 -45.90
N LEU A 83 -3.55 1.40 -46.94
CA LEU A 83 -4.83 0.76 -47.20
C LEU A 83 -4.61 -0.72 -47.55
N VAL A 84 -5.40 -1.61 -46.95
CA VAL A 84 -5.40 -3.04 -47.28
C VAL A 84 -6.84 -3.43 -47.64
N VAL A 85 -7.03 -3.92 -48.85
CA VAL A 85 -8.32 -4.46 -49.31
C VAL A 85 -8.19 -5.96 -49.48
N LYS A 86 -9.16 -6.72 -48.95
CA LYS A 86 -9.22 -8.17 -49.10
C LYS A 86 -10.60 -8.59 -49.61
N VAL A 87 -10.63 -9.62 -50.45
CA VAL A 87 -11.85 -10.28 -50.92
C VAL A 87 -11.68 -11.78 -50.66
N GLY A 88 -12.56 -12.38 -49.87
CA GLY A 88 -12.41 -13.79 -49.44
C GLY A 88 -11.14 -14.03 -48.61
N ASN A 89 -10.73 -13.05 -47.79
CA ASN A 89 -9.48 -13.03 -47.03
C ASN A 89 -8.19 -13.06 -47.89
N GLN A 90 -8.31 -12.89 -49.21
CA GLN A 90 -7.17 -12.78 -50.14
C GLN A 90 -6.95 -11.31 -50.55
N PRO A 91 -5.70 -10.85 -50.73
CA PRO A 91 -5.42 -9.46 -51.11
C PRO A 91 -6.07 -9.06 -52.44
N CYS A 92 -6.81 -7.95 -52.44
CA CYS A 92 -7.27 -7.28 -53.67
C CYS A 92 -6.20 -6.27 -54.08
N THR A 93 -5.65 -6.42 -55.28
CA THR A 93 -4.54 -5.57 -55.74
C THR A 93 -5.06 -4.16 -55.98
N ILE A 94 -4.68 -3.21 -55.12
CA ILE A 94 -5.11 -1.81 -55.23
C ILE A 94 -4.42 -1.17 -56.45
N LEU A 95 -5.20 -0.57 -57.33
CA LEU A 95 -4.75 0.09 -58.54
C LEU A 95 -4.74 1.61 -58.38
N SER A 96 -5.76 2.15 -57.70
CA SER A 96 -5.84 3.56 -57.34
C SER A 96 -6.72 3.74 -56.10
N SER A 97 -6.46 4.79 -55.34
CA SER A 97 -7.26 5.15 -54.16
C SER A 97 -7.28 6.67 -53.96
N THR A 98 -8.44 7.20 -53.64
CA THR A 98 -8.68 8.56 -53.15
C THR A 98 -9.32 8.47 -51.76
N THR A 99 -9.67 9.60 -51.14
CA THR A 99 -10.41 9.61 -49.87
C THR A 99 -11.84 9.08 -49.99
N THR A 100 -12.38 8.94 -51.20
CA THR A 100 -13.78 8.52 -51.45
C THR A 100 -13.93 7.31 -52.36
N THR A 101 -12.87 6.89 -53.05
CA THR A 101 -12.91 5.77 -53.99
C THR A 101 -11.67 4.88 -53.87
N ILE A 102 -11.86 3.57 -53.97
CA ILE A 102 -10.77 2.60 -54.10
C ILE A 102 -11.07 1.70 -55.30
N GLN A 103 -10.11 1.60 -56.21
CA GLN A 103 -10.16 0.66 -57.31
C GLN A 103 -9.17 -0.48 -57.04
N CYS A 104 -9.64 -1.72 -57.02
CA CYS A 104 -8.79 -2.87 -56.83
C CYS A 104 -9.19 -4.05 -57.74
N GLN A 105 -8.23 -4.92 -58.03
CA GLN A 105 -8.44 -6.13 -58.82
C GLN A 105 -8.56 -7.36 -57.91
N THR A 106 -9.65 -8.12 -58.06
CA THR A 106 -9.91 -9.28 -57.21
C THR A 106 -8.89 -10.41 -57.42
N PRO A 107 -8.53 -11.14 -56.35
CA PRO A 107 -7.75 -12.36 -56.46
C PRO A 107 -8.63 -13.53 -56.96
N VAL A 108 -7.99 -14.65 -57.26
CA VAL A 108 -8.69 -15.94 -57.46
C VAL A 108 -9.48 -16.27 -56.19
N ALA A 109 -10.70 -16.77 -56.36
CA ALA A 109 -11.55 -17.15 -55.23
C ALA A 109 -10.88 -18.25 -54.38
N PRO A 110 -10.93 -18.15 -53.04
CA PRO A 110 -10.35 -19.17 -52.17
C PRO A 110 -11.09 -20.51 -52.31
N SER A 111 -10.38 -21.61 -52.09
CA SER A 111 -10.93 -22.98 -52.15
C SER A 111 -11.99 -23.26 -51.07
N SER A 112 -12.00 -22.47 -49.99
CA SER A 112 -12.98 -22.54 -48.91
C SER A 112 -13.58 -21.16 -48.66
N SER A 113 -14.91 -21.06 -48.74
CA SER A 113 -15.64 -19.86 -48.31
C SER A 113 -15.84 -19.88 -46.80
N GLN A 114 -15.46 -18.81 -46.10
CA GLN A 114 -15.85 -18.60 -44.71
C GLN A 114 -17.19 -17.87 -44.64
N ASN A 115 -18.01 -18.20 -43.64
CA ASN A 115 -19.29 -17.53 -43.40
C ASN A 115 -19.13 -16.18 -42.69
N GLN A 116 -17.94 -15.91 -42.13
CA GLN A 116 -17.61 -14.69 -41.39
C GLN A 116 -16.23 -14.19 -41.80
N TYR A 117 -16.12 -12.89 -42.01
CA TYR A 117 -14.87 -12.21 -42.32
C TYR A 117 -14.65 -11.06 -41.33
N GLN A 118 -13.39 -10.80 -41.02
CA GLN A 118 -12.96 -9.64 -40.24
C GLN A 118 -13.17 -8.35 -41.04
N GLY A 119 -13.37 -7.22 -40.37
CA GLY A 119 -13.20 -5.89 -40.97
C GLY A 119 -14.39 -4.95 -40.94
N GLY A 120 -15.59 -5.41 -40.57
CA GLY A 120 -16.67 -4.50 -40.20
C GLY A 120 -16.41 -3.87 -38.83
N ARG A 121 -16.68 -2.56 -38.68
CA ARG A 121 -16.73 -1.92 -37.36
C ARG A 121 -17.97 -2.44 -36.61
N GLY A 122 -17.80 -2.71 -35.33
CA GLY A 122 -18.89 -3.21 -34.49
C GLY A 122 -19.13 -4.72 -34.65
N LEU A 123 -20.33 -5.16 -34.25
CA LEU A 123 -20.76 -6.55 -34.27
C LEU A 123 -21.94 -6.73 -35.24
N GLN A 124 -21.94 -7.85 -35.94
CA GLN A 124 -23.12 -8.32 -36.67
C GLN A 124 -24.18 -8.77 -35.68
N MET A 125 -25.40 -8.28 -35.89
CA MET A 125 -26.55 -8.61 -35.08
C MET A 125 -27.60 -9.36 -35.90
N TYR A 126 -28.04 -10.49 -35.36
CA TYR A 126 -29.19 -11.24 -35.82
C TYR A 126 -30.23 -11.27 -34.70
N SER A 127 -31.52 -11.24 -35.06
CA SER A 127 -32.61 -11.43 -34.09
C SER A 127 -33.72 -12.29 -34.68
N THR A 128 -34.45 -12.98 -33.80
CA THR A 128 -35.66 -13.74 -34.13
C THR A 128 -36.68 -13.62 -33.00
N SER A 129 -37.96 -13.74 -33.35
CA SER A 129 -38.99 -14.02 -32.36
C SER A 129 -38.78 -15.41 -31.76
N GLY A 130 -39.08 -15.55 -30.48
CA GLY A 130 -38.98 -16.82 -29.74
C GLY A 130 -37.91 -16.81 -28.66
N TYR A 131 -38.15 -17.68 -27.66
CA TYR A 131 -37.33 -17.79 -26.46
C TYR A 131 -36.47 -19.06 -26.49
N THR A 132 -35.18 -18.91 -26.19
CA THR A 132 -34.21 -19.99 -26.00
C THR A 132 -33.82 -20.04 -24.52
N THR A 133 -33.90 -21.21 -23.91
CA THR A 133 -33.55 -21.38 -22.49
C THR A 133 -32.04 -21.31 -22.27
N GLN A 134 -31.61 -20.93 -21.07
CA GLN A 134 -30.18 -20.91 -20.70
C GLN A 134 -29.45 -22.24 -20.99
N SER A 135 -30.13 -23.38 -20.82
CA SER A 135 -29.56 -24.72 -21.06
C SER A 135 -29.29 -25.03 -22.54
N THR A 136 -29.90 -24.30 -23.47
CA THR A 136 -29.81 -24.57 -24.93
C THR A 136 -29.13 -23.45 -25.70
N LEU A 137 -28.78 -22.33 -25.05
CA LEU A 137 -28.11 -21.20 -25.67
C LEU A 137 -26.74 -21.55 -26.28
N SER A 138 -25.98 -22.47 -25.68
CA SER A 138 -24.66 -22.84 -26.21
C SER A 138 -24.69 -23.50 -27.59
N SER A 139 -25.82 -24.13 -27.93
CA SER A 139 -26.07 -24.73 -29.26
C SER A 139 -26.85 -23.81 -30.20
N SER A 140 -27.25 -22.62 -29.72
CA SER A 140 -28.04 -21.68 -30.50
C SER A 140 -27.18 -20.98 -31.54
N ASN A 141 -27.63 -20.98 -32.79
CA ASN A 141 -26.98 -20.30 -33.90
C ASN A 141 -27.98 -19.35 -34.56
N PRO A 142 -27.53 -18.23 -35.15
CA PRO A 142 -28.41 -17.31 -35.86
C PRO A 142 -29.14 -18.04 -37.01
N PRO A 143 -30.38 -17.62 -37.37
CA PRO A 143 -31.13 -18.23 -38.46
C PRO A 143 -30.33 -18.16 -39.78
N THR A 144 -30.13 -19.30 -40.43
CA THR A 144 -29.31 -19.42 -41.65
C THR A 144 -30.00 -18.91 -42.92
N GLN A 145 -31.23 -18.40 -42.85
CA GLN A 145 -32.00 -18.00 -44.03
C GLN A 145 -32.64 -16.62 -43.85
N THR A 146 -32.33 -15.72 -44.80
CA THR A 146 -33.08 -14.52 -45.23
C THR A 146 -32.94 -13.18 -44.49
N GLY A 147 -32.38 -13.11 -43.28
CA GLY A 147 -32.14 -11.82 -42.63
C GLY A 147 -30.80 -11.20 -43.02
N THR A 148 -30.80 -10.00 -43.64
CA THR A 148 -29.58 -9.19 -43.71
C THR A 148 -29.19 -8.80 -42.28
N PRO A 149 -27.99 -9.16 -41.78
CA PRO A 149 -27.57 -8.75 -40.45
C PRO A 149 -27.52 -7.24 -40.36
N THR A 150 -27.94 -6.70 -39.22
CA THR A 150 -27.69 -5.30 -38.85
C THR A 150 -26.34 -5.19 -38.16
N TRP A 151 -25.71 -4.02 -38.20
CA TRP A 151 -24.45 -3.76 -37.49
C TRP A 151 -24.69 -2.87 -36.28
N THR A 152 -24.00 -3.16 -35.17
CA THR A 152 -24.00 -2.33 -33.96
C THR A 152 -22.58 -1.99 -33.52
N ASP A 153 -22.32 -0.71 -33.30
CA ASP A 153 -20.99 -0.21 -32.90
C ASP A 153 -20.76 -0.27 -31.38
N ASP A 154 -21.83 -0.31 -30.57
CA ASP A 154 -21.76 -0.16 -29.11
C ASP A 154 -21.65 -1.49 -28.35
N ALA A 155 -21.63 -2.62 -29.06
CA ALA A 155 -21.71 -3.97 -28.49
C ALA A 155 -22.85 -4.15 -27.46
N LEU A 156 -23.92 -3.37 -27.61
CA LEU A 156 -25.11 -3.34 -26.77
C LEU A 156 -26.37 -3.40 -27.65
N TYR A 157 -27.30 -4.25 -27.23
CA TYR A 157 -28.66 -4.33 -27.76
C TYR A 157 -29.67 -4.13 -26.63
N VAL A 158 -30.69 -3.33 -26.91
CA VAL A 158 -31.87 -3.16 -26.05
C VAL A 158 -33.11 -3.31 -26.93
N SER A 159 -33.97 -4.30 -26.62
CA SER A 159 -35.20 -4.51 -27.38
C SER A 159 -36.13 -3.31 -27.30
N ASN A 160 -36.76 -3.01 -28.43
CA ASN A 160 -37.88 -2.08 -28.50
C ASN A 160 -39.25 -2.76 -28.28
N SER A 161 -39.25 -4.07 -28.03
CA SER A 161 -40.45 -4.89 -27.81
C SER A 161 -40.38 -5.62 -26.47
N SER A 162 -41.55 -6.02 -25.95
CA SER A 162 -41.70 -6.86 -24.77
C SER A 162 -41.98 -8.34 -25.10
N SER A 163 -41.90 -8.71 -26.38
CA SER A 163 -42.17 -10.08 -26.85
C SER A 163 -40.95 -10.97 -26.69
N ALA A 164 -41.17 -12.29 -26.72
CA ALA A 164 -40.09 -13.26 -26.69
C ALA A 164 -39.14 -13.06 -27.88
N GLU A 165 -37.85 -12.94 -27.59
CA GLU A 165 -36.82 -12.62 -28.60
C GLU A 165 -35.51 -13.34 -28.27
N THR A 166 -34.79 -13.72 -29.32
CA THR A 166 -33.40 -14.22 -29.23
C THR A 166 -32.53 -13.40 -30.18
N VAL A 167 -31.37 -12.96 -29.67
CA VAL A 167 -30.43 -12.07 -30.36
C VAL A 167 -29.04 -12.65 -30.31
N TRP A 168 -28.32 -12.57 -31.43
CA TRP A 168 -26.92 -12.95 -31.54
C TRP A 168 -26.08 -11.74 -31.93
N LEU A 169 -25.00 -11.50 -31.20
CA LEU A 169 -23.96 -10.53 -31.54
C LEU A 169 -22.69 -11.29 -31.91
N ILE A 170 -22.16 -11.03 -33.10
CA ILE A 170 -21.07 -11.82 -33.67
C ILE A 170 -20.03 -10.91 -34.29
N GLY A 171 -18.76 -11.21 -34.06
CA GLY A 171 -17.68 -10.46 -34.68
C GLY A 171 -16.32 -10.91 -34.20
N PHE A 172 -15.39 -9.95 -34.16
CA PHE A 172 -14.02 -10.19 -33.78
C PHE A 172 -13.56 -9.11 -32.81
N VAL A 173 -12.89 -9.53 -31.74
CA VAL A 173 -12.17 -8.63 -30.83
C VAL A 173 -10.74 -8.51 -31.30
N ARG A 174 -10.27 -7.28 -31.44
CA ARG A 174 -8.85 -6.95 -31.60
C ARG A 174 -8.51 -5.99 -30.48
N VAL A 175 -7.68 -6.44 -29.54
CA VAL A 175 -7.34 -5.62 -28.37
C VAL A 175 -6.35 -4.51 -28.74
N PRO A 176 -6.46 -3.34 -28.10
CA PRO A 176 -5.57 -2.22 -28.33
C PRO A 176 -4.10 -2.52 -27.98
N LYS A 177 -3.91 -3.27 -26.89
CA LYS A 177 -2.64 -3.54 -26.25
C LYS A 177 -2.65 -4.96 -25.72
N THR A 178 -1.47 -5.59 -25.70
CA THR A 178 -1.31 -6.89 -25.03
C THR A 178 -1.48 -6.68 -23.54
N ALA A 179 -2.55 -7.24 -22.99
CA ALA A 179 -2.99 -7.01 -21.61
C ALA A 179 -3.96 -8.11 -21.17
N THR A 180 -4.25 -8.13 -19.87
CA THR A 180 -5.22 -9.02 -19.26
C THR A 180 -6.58 -8.36 -19.28
N PHE A 181 -7.60 -9.09 -19.77
CA PHE A 181 -8.96 -8.61 -19.89
C PHE A 181 -9.96 -9.47 -19.12
N THR A 182 -10.93 -8.82 -18.49
CA THR A 182 -12.17 -9.44 -18.04
C THR A 182 -13.31 -8.99 -18.96
N PHE A 183 -14.04 -9.93 -19.55
CA PHE A 183 -15.28 -9.63 -20.27
C PHE A 183 -16.47 -9.73 -19.33
N ILE A 184 -17.38 -8.77 -19.43
CA ILE A 184 -18.58 -8.68 -18.61
C ILE A 184 -19.80 -8.72 -19.52
N LEU A 185 -20.68 -9.67 -19.25
CA LEU A 185 -21.95 -9.88 -19.93
C LEU A 185 -23.05 -9.09 -19.20
N ASP A 186 -23.50 -8.00 -19.80
CA ASP A 186 -24.62 -7.19 -19.31
C ASP A 186 -25.92 -7.73 -19.89
N THR A 187 -26.69 -8.46 -19.08
CA THR A 187 -27.98 -8.97 -19.53
C THR A 187 -29.03 -8.97 -18.43
N ASN A 188 -30.30 -8.88 -18.83
CA ASN A 188 -31.44 -9.11 -17.95
C ASN A 188 -32.13 -10.47 -18.22
N GLY A 189 -31.72 -11.21 -19.26
CA GLY A 189 -32.32 -12.46 -19.71
C GLY A 189 -31.36 -13.66 -19.65
N ALA A 190 -31.72 -14.75 -20.32
CA ALA A 190 -30.78 -15.86 -20.53
C ALA A 190 -29.71 -15.39 -21.52
N ALA A 191 -28.43 -15.65 -21.26
CA ALA A 191 -27.35 -15.25 -22.15
C ALA A 191 -26.10 -16.12 -22.00
N ALA A 192 -25.30 -16.15 -23.07
CA ALA A 192 -24.01 -16.81 -23.10
C ALA A 192 -23.05 -16.04 -24.00
N LEU A 193 -21.84 -15.84 -23.52
CA LEU A 193 -20.74 -15.17 -24.21
C LEU A 193 -19.61 -16.16 -24.43
N PHE A 194 -19.14 -16.24 -25.67
CA PHE A 194 -18.07 -17.11 -26.11
C PHE A 194 -16.96 -16.30 -26.74
N LEU A 195 -15.72 -16.72 -26.49
CA LEU A 195 -14.53 -16.17 -27.10
C LEU A 195 -13.65 -17.32 -27.59
N SER A 196 -13.06 -17.17 -28.76
CA SER A 196 -12.11 -18.14 -29.31
C SER A 196 -10.68 -17.75 -28.96
N THR A 197 -9.77 -18.71 -28.96
CA THR A 197 -8.32 -18.46 -28.76
C THR A 197 -7.66 -17.79 -29.98
N ASN A 198 -8.36 -17.74 -31.11
CA ASN A 198 -7.95 -17.16 -32.39
C ASN A 198 -9.19 -16.64 -33.16
N ASP A 199 -9.05 -16.42 -34.46
CA ASP A 199 -10.11 -15.97 -35.34
C ASP A 199 -11.01 -17.09 -35.88
N ASP A 200 -10.80 -18.34 -35.48
CA ASP A 200 -11.60 -19.48 -35.92
C ASP A 200 -12.83 -19.69 -34.99
N PRO A 201 -14.07 -19.56 -35.51
CA PRO A 201 -15.30 -19.76 -34.73
C PRO A 201 -15.45 -21.14 -34.10
N THR A 202 -14.73 -22.15 -34.59
CA THR A 202 -14.78 -23.52 -34.05
C THR A 202 -14.04 -23.65 -32.72
N ASN A 203 -13.11 -22.73 -32.42
CA ASN A 203 -12.33 -22.72 -31.17
C ASN A 203 -13.00 -21.92 -30.04
N LYS A 204 -14.26 -21.52 -30.22
CA LYS A 204 -14.98 -20.71 -29.23
C LYS A 204 -15.22 -21.50 -27.94
N VAL A 205 -14.93 -20.87 -26.81
CA VAL A 205 -15.21 -21.41 -25.48
C VAL A 205 -16.15 -20.48 -24.73
N LEU A 206 -17.01 -21.04 -23.87
CA LEU A 206 -17.90 -20.25 -23.03
C LEU A 206 -17.05 -19.50 -21.99
N ILE A 207 -17.17 -18.18 -21.95
CA ILE A 207 -16.43 -17.34 -21.01
C ILE A 207 -17.35 -16.63 -19.99
N ALA A 208 -18.61 -16.35 -20.32
CA ALA A 208 -19.57 -15.78 -19.40
C ALA A 208 -21.01 -16.21 -19.74
N SER A 209 -21.91 -16.15 -18.77
CA SER A 209 -23.34 -16.50 -18.91
C SER A 209 -24.20 -15.66 -17.98
N ALA A 210 -25.53 -15.77 -18.07
CA ALA A 210 -26.42 -15.03 -17.17
C ALA A 210 -26.23 -15.37 -15.67
N THR A 211 -25.70 -16.55 -15.34
CA THR A 211 -25.44 -16.97 -13.94
C THR A 211 -24.04 -16.60 -13.46
N ASN A 212 -23.05 -16.59 -14.35
CA ASN A 212 -21.70 -16.08 -14.09
C ASN A 212 -21.36 -15.09 -15.18
N ASN A 213 -21.68 -13.82 -14.93
CA ASN A 213 -21.69 -12.79 -15.95
C ASN A 213 -20.31 -12.21 -16.25
N HIS A 214 -19.23 -12.72 -15.68
CA HIS A 214 -17.87 -12.25 -15.93
C HIS A 214 -16.98 -13.42 -16.34
N SER A 215 -16.04 -13.16 -17.25
CA SER A 215 -15.02 -14.13 -17.59
C SER A 215 -13.96 -14.26 -16.49
N PRO A 216 -13.20 -15.37 -16.47
CA PRO A 216 -11.85 -15.33 -15.90
C PRO A 216 -11.02 -14.23 -16.56
N ASP A 217 -9.88 -13.92 -15.96
CA ASP A 217 -8.90 -13.03 -16.57
C ASP A 217 -8.23 -13.72 -17.77
N ILE A 218 -8.27 -13.06 -18.94
CA ILE A 218 -7.79 -13.60 -20.21
C ILE A 218 -6.69 -12.69 -20.75
N LEU A 219 -5.48 -13.24 -20.91
CA LEU A 219 -4.40 -12.55 -21.61
C LEU A 219 -4.70 -12.51 -23.11
N LEU A 220 -4.86 -11.32 -23.68
CA LEU A 220 -5.05 -11.11 -25.10
C LEU A 220 -3.88 -10.34 -25.68
N ASN A 221 -3.42 -10.75 -26.87
CA ASN A 221 -2.31 -10.12 -27.57
C ASN A 221 -2.81 -9.06 -28.54
N ASN A 222 -2.14 -7.91 -28.57
CA ASN A 222 -2.34 -6.96 -29.65
C ASN A 222 -2.05 -7.62 -31.01
N ASN A 223 -2.62 -7.05 -32.08
CA ASN A 223 -2.52 -7.57 -33.45
C ASN A 223 -3.13 -8.97 -33.70
N THR A 224 -3.67 -9.62 -32.68
CA THR A 224 -4.42 -10.87 -32.82
C THR A 224 -5.91 -10.57 -32.89
N ASN A 225 -6.63 -11.29 -33.75
CA ASN A 225 -8.08 -11.26 -33.79
C ASN A 225 -8.64 -12.47 -33.06
N TYR A 226 -9.67 -12.25 -32.24
CA TYR A 226 -10.34 -13.28 -31.47
C TYR A 226 -11.81 -13.31 -31.87
N TYR A 227 -12.32 -14.45 -32.33
CA TYR A 227 -13.73 -14.57 -32.66
C TYR A 227 -14.58 -14.48 -31.38
N ILE A 228 -15.58 -13.60 -31.39
CA ILE A 228 -16.52 -13.39 -30.29
C ILE A 228 -17.94 -13.69 -30.73
N PHE A 229 -18.68 -14.40 -29.88
CA PHE A 229 -20.05 -14.79 -30.13
C PHE A 229 -20.85 -14.64 -28.85
N CYS A 230 -21.87 -13.78 -28.87
CA CYS A 230 -22.77 -13.58 -27.75
C CYS A 230 -24.19 -13.91 -28.20
N VAL A 231 -24.93 -14.63 -27.38
CA VAL A 231 -26.35 -14.90 -27.60
C VAL A 231 -27.12 -14.56 -26.34
N GLY A 232 -28.23 -13.85 -26.50
CA GLY A 232 -29.16 -13.50 -25.43
C GLY A 232 -30.59 -13.81 -25.83
N SER A 233 -31.41 -14.21 -24.87
CA SER A 233 -32.81 -14.52 -25.09
C SER A 233 -33.67 -14.16 -23.88
N ARG A 234 -34.88 -13.70 -24.16
CA ARG A 234 -35.86 -13.34 -23.12
C ARG A 234 -37.25 -13.82 -23.52
N SER A 235 -38.02 -14.32 -22.57
CA SER A 235 -39.38 -14.84 -22.80
C SER A 235 -40.48 -13.78 -22.69
N ASN A 236 -40.26 -12.72 -21.91
CA ASN A 236 -41.18 -11.60 -21.74
C ASN A 236 -40.42 -10.31 -21.34
N GLY A 237 -40.94 -9.13 -21.68
CA GLY A 237 -40.25 -7.85 -21.42
C GLY A 237 -39.09 -7.57 -22.38
N TYR A 238 -38.42 -6.44 -22.22
CA TYR A 238 -37.33 -6.04 -23.12
C TYR A 238 -36.04 -6.81 -22.80
N LEU A 239 -35.33 -7.30 -23.83
CA LEU A 239 -34.00 -7.87 -23.66
C LEU A 239 -32.96 -6.75 -23.61
N ARG A 240 -32.07 -6.80 -22.63
CA ARG A 240 -30.79 -6.09 -22.64
C ARG A 240 -29.68 -7.12 -22.82
N LEU A 241 -28.80 -6.89 -23.79
CA LEU A 241 -27.66 -7.75 -24.08
C LEU A 241 -26.47 -6.89 -24.47
N GLY A 242 -25.46 -6.84 -23.61
CA GLY A 242 -24.25 -6.05 -23.82
C GLY A 242 -22.99 -6.84 -23.51
N ILE A 243 -21.91 -6.51 -24.22
CA ILE A 243 -20.57 -7.02 -23.97
C ILE A 243 -19.71 -5.83 -23.53
N GLN A 244 -19.16 -5.92 -22.33
CA GLN A 244 -18.19 -4.97 -21.81
C GLN A 244 -16.84 -5.66 -21.63
N ALA A 245 -15.75 -4.90 -21.71
CA ALA A 245 -14.41 -5.40 -21.48
C ALA A 245 -13.66 -4.46 -20.53
N ARG A 246 -13.03 -5.04 -19.51
CA ARG A 246 -12.15 -4.35 -18.57
C ARG A 246 -10.72 -4.80 -18.83
N MET A 247 -9.84 -3.84 -19.12
CA MET A 247 -8.39 -4.05 -19.17
C MET A 247 -7.80 -3.80 -17.78
N HIS A 248 -6.90 -4.65 -17.30
CA HIS A 248 -6.31 -4.50 -15.96
C HIS A 248 -5.03 -3.67 -15.95
N GLU A 249 -4.37 -3.52 -17.10
CA GLU A 249 -3.09 -2.84 -17.22
C GLU A 249 -3.24 -1.48 -17.90
N THR A 250 -3.15 -0.40 -17.12
CA THR A 250 -3.09 0.98 -17.65
C THR A 250 -2.22 1.86 -16.77
N THR A 251 -1.60 2.88 -17.36
CA THR A 251 -0.89 3.93 -16.64
C THR A 251 -1.80 5.09 -16.23
N LEU A 252 -3.04 5.10 -16.73
CA LEU A 252 -4.03 6.12 -16.46
C LEU A 252 -4.63 5.93 -15.06
N THR A 253 -5.15 7.01 -14.49
CA THR A 253 -5.84 7.00 -13.20
C THR A 253 -7.29 7.50 -13.34
N ALA A 254 -8.12 7.27 -12.32
CA ALA A 254 -9.52 7.72 -12.30
C ALA A 254 -9.71 9.24 -12.45
N THR A 255 -8.64 10.05 -12.32
CA THR A 255 -8.70 11.50 -12.59
C THR A 255 -8.72 11.82 -14.09
N THR A 256 -8.29 10.91 -14.95
CA THR A 256 -8.15 11.12 -16.40
C THR A 256 -9.45 10.88 -17.18
N SER A 257 -10.18 9.82 -16.85
CA SER A 257 -11.45 9.45 -17.48
C SER A 257 -12.29 8.64 -16.50
N SER A 258 -13.62 8.72 -16.64
CA SER A 258 -14.56 7.90 -15.87
C SER A 258 -14.52 6.41 -16.24
N LEU A 259 -13.74 6.02 -17.25
CA LEU A 259 -13.52 4.63 -17.65
C LEU A 259 -12.36 3.97 -16.89
N VAL A 260 -11.61 4.74 -16.10
CA VAL A 260 -10.45 4.25 -15.35
C VAL A 260 -10.78 4.16 -13.86
N PHE A 261 -10.39 3.05 -13.24
CA PHE A 261 -10.61 2.81 -11.83
C PHE A 261 -9.25 2.63 -11.16
N ASN A 262 -9.01 3.34 -10.06
CA ASN A 262 -7.81 3.12 -9.26
C ASN A 262 -7.95 1.80 -8.51
N GLU A 263 -6.94 0.96 -8.59
CA GLU A 263 -6.82 -0.20 -7.71
C GLU A 263 -6.50 0.30 -6.28
N ILE A 264 -7.28 -0.13 -5.29
CA ILE A 264 -7.09 0.20 -3.88
C ILE A 264 -6.88 -1.10 -3.11
N GLN A 265 -5.64 -1.40 -2.76
CA GLN A 265 -5.32 -2.54 -1.90
C GLN A 265 -5.33 -2.11 -0.43
N ARG A 266 -6.05 -2.86 0.42
CA ARG A 266 -6.04 -2.68 1.87
C ARG A 266 -5.15 -3.75 2.48
N ILE A 267 -3.98 -3.35 2.97
CA ILE A 267 -3.08 -4.23 3.69
C ILE A 267 -3.35 -4.07 5.18
N ALA A 268 -3.67 -5.19 5.86
CA ALA A 268 -3.85 -5.22 7.30
C ALA A 268 -2.81 -6.16 7.92
N ILE A 269 -2.15 -5.70 8.97
CA ILE A 269 -1.18 -6.48 9.74
C ILE A 269 -1.76 -6.64 11.14
N ALA A 270 -1.75 -7.86 11.67
CA ALA A 270 -2.15 -8.16 13.04
C ALA A 270 -1.03 -8.93 13.75
N THR A 271 -0.79 -8.59 15.01
CA THR A 271 0.23 -9.22 15.86
C THR A 271 -0.44 -9.77 17.12
N ILE A 272 -0.01 -10.95 17.56
CA ILE A 272 -0.43 -11.53 18.85
C ILE A 272 0.67 -11.22 19.86
N VAL A 273 0.35 -10.48 20.93
CA VAL A 273 1.26 -10.26 22.05
C VAL A 273 1.04 -11.37 23.07
N THR A 274 2.11 -12.08 23.42
CA THR A 274 2.13 -13.09 24.49
C THR A 274 3.09 -12.60 25.58
N PRO A 275 2.59 -12.11 26.72
CA PRO A 275 3.45 -11.66 27.81
C PRO A 275 4.19 -12.84 28.44
N GLU A 276 5.47 -12.64 28.76
CA GLU A 276 6.28 -13.59 29.53
C GLU A 276 5.79 -13.64 30.99
N GLN A 277 5.72 -14.83 31.58
CA GLN A 277 5.39 -15.03 33.00
C GLN A 277 6.55 -15.73 33.70
N GLN A 278 7.07 -15.12 34.77
CA GLN A 278 8.10 -15.70 35.62
C GLN A 278 7.56 -15.88 37.05
N GLN A 279 7.92 -16.98 37.70
CA GLN A 279 7.58 -17.27 39.10
C GLN A 279 8.86 -17.34 39.93
N ILE A 280 8.95 -16.47 40.94
CA ILE A 280 10.08 -16.43 41.88
C ILE A 280 9.60 -16.96 43.23
N THR A 281 10.35 -17.91 43.82
CA THR A 281 10.08 -18.45 45.16
C THR A 281 11.27 -18.14 46.06
N TYR A 282 11.04 -17.42 47.15
CA TYR A 282 12.06 -17.05 48.14
C TYR A 282 11.66 -17.56 49.52
N THR A 283 12.63 -18.12 50.26
CA THR A 283 12.42 -18.61 51.64
C THR A 283 13.34 -17.83 52.57
N VAL A 284 12.76 -17.21 53.59
CA VAL A 284 13.50 -16.34 54.52
C VAL A 284 14.12 -17.17 55.66
N SER A 285 15.38 -16.96 56.00
CA SER A 285 16.08 -17.60 57.13
C SER A 285 17.06 -16.62 57.76
N PRO A 286 16.58 -15.67 58.59
CA PRO A 286 17.37 -14.52 59.00
C PRO A 286 18.59 -14.92 59.84
N THR A 287 19.72 -14.27 59.58
CA THR A 287 20.99 -14.43 60.28
C THR A 287 21.46 -13.10 60.86
N ASN A 288 22.47 -13.12 61.75
CA ASN A 288 23.10 -11.88 62.20
C ASN A 288 23.98 -11.34 61.07
N GLY A 289 23.55 -10.24 60.44
CA GLY A 289 24.32 -9.57 59.41
C GLY A 289 25.57 -8.88 59.97
N THR A 290 26.50 -8.55 59.09
CA THR A 290 27.66 -7.71 59.39
C THR A 290 27.77 -6.62 58.35
N SER A 291 27.98 -5.37 58.79
CA SER A 291 28.17 -4.24 57.88
C SER A 291 29.43 -4.40 57.05
N GLU A 292 29.31 -4.15 55.75
CA GLU A 292 30.45 -3.91 54.88
C GLU A 292 31.18 -2.63 55.31
N VAL A 293 32.52 -2.70 55.36
CA VAL A 293 33.38 -1.54 55.67
C VAL A 293 34.46 -1.42 54.62
N GLN A 294 34.53 -0.27 53.97
CA GLN A 294 35.56 0.06 52.99
C GLN A 294 36.35 1.27 53.44
N SER A 295 37.62 1.32 53.06
CA SER A 295 38.48 2.48 53.30
C SER A 295 38.81 3.19 52.00
N LEU A 296 38.84 4.52 52.08
CA LEU A 296 39.17 5.40 50.98
C LEU A 296 40.34 6.30 51.39
N GLN A 297 41.47 6.16 50.72
CA GLN A 297 42.62 7.04 50.86
C GLN A 297 42.59 8.09 49.76
N VAL A 298 42.39 9.36 50.12
CA VAL A 298 42.40 10.47 49.14
C VAL A 298 43.60 11.38 49.35
N ASP A 299 44.17 11.83 48.24
CA ASP A 299 45.10 12.95 48.20
C ASP A 299 44.34 14.28 48.01
N ASN A 300 45.02 15.43 48.14
CA ASN A 300 44.44 16.78 48.02
C ASN A 300 44.08 17.15 46.55
N SER A 301 43.26 16.31 45.91
CA SER A 301 42.92 16.33 44.48
C SER A 301 41.42 16.53 44.24
N ILE A 302 41.02 16.63 42.98
CA ILE A 302 39.61 16.60 42.58
C ILE A 302 39.23 15.16 42.24
N PHE A 303 38.12 14.68 42.80
CA PHE A 303 37.66 13.31 42.60
C PHE A 303 36.14 13.16 42.72
N GLN A 304 35.62 12.04 42.24
CA GLN A 304 34.25 11.56 42.45
C GLN A 304 34.30 10.14 42.98
N ILE A 305 33.36 9.78 43.83
CA ILE A 305 33.20 8.41 44.33
C ILE A 305 32.01 7.79 43.61
N GLY A 306 32.16 6.58 43.08
CA GLY A 306 31.12 5.87 42.36
C GLY A 306 30.70 4.60 43.07
N PHE A 307 29.40 4.31 43.06
CA PHE A 307 28.84 3.05 43.52
C PHE A 307 27.86 2.54 42.45
N ARG A 308 28.03 1.29 42.01
CA ARG A 308 27.20 0.65 40.97
C ARG A 308 26.96 1.54 39.73
N GLY A 309 28.03 2.18 39.26
CA GLY A 309 28.01 3.01 38.04
C GLY A 309 27.48 4.43 38.21
N VAL A 310 26.98 4.81 39.40
CA VAL A 310 26.53 6.19 39.68
C VAL A 310 27.56 6.90 40.55
N TYR A 311 27.90 8.14 40.18
CA TYR A 311 28.96 8.92 40.82
C TYR A 311 28.42 10.09 41.63
N THR A 312 29.08 10.39 42.75
CA THR A 312 28.78 11.55 43.58
C THR A 312 29.06 12.86 42.82
N ALA A 313 28.55 13.97 43.37
CA ALA A 313 29.05 15.29 43.00
C ALA A 313 30.58 15.38 43.20
N ILE A 314 31.21 16.27 42.41
CA ILE A 314 32.65 16.50 42.42
C ILE A 314 33.10 16.94 43.82
N GLN A 315 34.07 16.22 44.37
CA GLN A 315 34.75 16.53 45.61
C GLN A 315 36.11 17.18 45.29
N SER A 316 36.53 18.15 46.11
CA SER A 316 37.81 18.83 45.91
C SER A 316 38.53 19.08 47.24
N GLY A 317 39.86 19.07 47.18
CA GLY A 317 40.70 19.25 48.36
C GLY A 317 40.59 18.07 49.31
N ARG A 318 40.26 18.33 50.57
CA ARG A 318 40.03 17.30 51.61
C ARG A 318 38.68 17.53 52.30
N PRO A 319 37.58 17.00 51.73
CA PRO A 319 36.23 17.17 52.29
C PRO A 319 36.14 16.63 53.73
N THR A 320 35.18 17.11 54.52
CA THR A 320 34.95 16.50 55.83
C THR A 320 34.32 15.12 55.67
N ALA A 321 34.39 14.27 56.72
CA ALA A 321 33.68 12.99 56.72
C ALA A 321 32.17 13.18 56.45
N SER A 322 31.59 14.26 56.97
CA SER A 322 30.19 14.62 56.74
C SER A 322 29.88 14.94 55.28
N ASP A 323 30.81 15.57 54.56
CA ASP A 323 30.61 15.89 53.15
C ASP A 323 30.63 14.62 52.28
N ILE A 324 31.57 13.71 52.56
CA ILE A 324 31.63 12.39 51.88
C ILE A 324 30.39 11.56 52.20
N GLN A 325 29.96 11.54 53.46
CA GLN A 325 28.74 10.84 53.87
C GLN A 325 27.51 11.40 53.15
N ALA A 326 27.35 12.72 53.10
CA ALA A 326 26.24 13.35 52.41
C ALA A 326 26.26 13.06 50.91
N ALA A 327 27.45 13.08 50.28
CA ALA A 327 27.61 12.81 48.87
C ALA A 327 27.26 11.35 48.50
N LEU A 328 27.67 10.38 49.32
CA LEU A 328 27.33 8.96 49.12
C LEU A 328 25.85 8.68 49.38
N ASN A 329 25.28 9.25 50.45
CA ASN A 329 23.85 9.06 50.78
C ASN A 329 22.89 9.74 49.80
N ASP A 330 23.41 10.62 48.93
CA ASP A 330 22.65 11.21 47.84
C ASP A 330 22.55 10.30 46.61
N LEU A 331 23.37 9.24 46.52
CA LEU A 331 23.32 8.31 45.41
C LEU A 331 22.04 7.45 45.46
N PRO A 332 21.28 7.33 44.35
CA PRO A 332 20.08 6.48 44.30
C PRO A 332 20.41 5.00 44.55
N THR A 333 21.63 4.58 44.23
CA THR A 333 22.13 3.23 44.48
C THR A 333 22.39 2.92 45.97
N ILE A 334 22.35 3.93 46.84
CA ILE A 334 22.50 3.81 48.30
C ILE A 334 21.18 4.18 49.00
N SER A 335 20.53 5.25 48.56
CA SER A 335 19.23 5.72 49.07
C SER A 335 18.15 4.64 48.95
N PRO A 336 17.19 4.55 49.88
CA PRO A 336 17.00 5.37 51.08
C PRO A 336 17.87 4.93 52.27
N LEU A 337 18.70 3.90 52.11
CA LEU A 337 19.64 3.49 53.14
C LEU A 337 20.75 4.53 53.29
N LEU A 338 21.47 4.47 54.41
CA LEU A 338 22.48 5.46 54.75
C LEU A 338 23.80 4.77 55.11
N VAL A 339 24.86 5.17 54.44
CA VAL A 339 26.23 4.90 54.87
C VAL A 339 26.62 5.88 55.99
N SER A 340 27.56 5.44 56.82
CA SER A 340 28.24 6.30 57.79
C SER A 340 29.70 6.44 57.43
N VAL A 341 30.28 7.63 57.60
CA VAL A 341 31.68 7.89 57.26
C VAL A 341 32.40 8.48 58.47
N THR A 342 33.54 7.89 58.81
CA THR A 342 34.50 8.45 59.77
C THR A 342 35.80 8.78 59.05
N ALA A 343 36.55 9.77 59.56
CA ALA A 343 37.81 10.17 58.95
C ALA A 343 38.95 10.15 59.97
N THR A 344 40.13 9.77 59.49
CA THR A 344 41.41 9.90 60.18
C THR A 344 42.25 10.99 59.52
N SER A 345 43.53 11.11 59.89
CA SER A 345 44.48 12.04 59.27
C SER A 345 44.86 11.68 57.83
N THR A 346 44.50 10.50 57.30
CA THR A 346 44.82 10.12 55.91
C THR A 346 43.75 9.26 55.21
N LEU A 347 42.73 8.79 55.92
CA LEU A 347 41.80 7.77 55.43
C LEU A 347 40.35 8.11 55.82
N TYR A 348 39.39 7.84 54.94
CA TYR A 348 37.98 7.71 55.30
C TYR A 348 37.63 6.24 55.48
N ILE A 349 36.84 5.93 56.51
CA ILE A 349 36.23 4.62 56.72
C ILE A 349 34.73 4.80 56.45
N ILE A 350 34.25 4.11 55.42
CA ILE A 350 32.87 4.10 54.98
C ILE A 350 32.25 2.78 55.42
N THR A 351 31.21 2.86 56.24
CA THR A 351 30.45 1.70 56.73
C THR A 351 29.09 1.70 56.06
N PHE A 352 28.81 0.65 55.29
CA PHE A 352 27.51 0.40 54.69
C PHE A 352 26.55 -0.23 55.71
N PRO A 353 25.23 -0.03 55.54
CA PRO A 353 24.26 -0.66 56.41
C PRO A 353 24.25 -2.18 56.22
N GLU A 354 24.05 -2.92 57.31
CA GLU A 354 24.06 -4.40 57.34
C GLU A 354 23.07 -5.02 56.35
N ASP A 355 21.97 -4.32 56.06
CA ASP A 355 20.95 -4.73 55.09
C ASP A 355 21.52 -4.94 53.68
N MET A 356 22.62 -4.26 53.33
CA MET A 356 23.24 -4.40 52.01
C MET A 356 24.15 -5.61 51.89
N GLY A 357 24.56 -6.22 53.01
CA GLY A 357 25.51 -7.34 53.02
C GLY A 357 26.84 -6.99 52.35
N ASP A 358 27.39 -7.97 51.61
CA ASP A 358 28.57 -7.80 50.78
C ASP A 358 28.24 -6.93 49.55
N VAL A 359 28.92 -5.79 49.39
CA VAL A 359 28.72 -4.89 48.26
C VAL A 359 30.01 -4.65 47.49
N PRO A 360 29.92 -4.38 46.17
CA PRO A 360 31.11 -4.07 45.38
C PRO A 360 31.93 -2.91 45.98
N LEU A 361 33.24 -2.95 45.75
CA LEU A 361 34.10 -1.82 46.08
C LEU A 361 33.59 -0.53 45.44
N LEU A 362 33.59 0.54 46.23
CA LEU A 362 33.46 1.88 45.71
C LEU A 362 34.53 2.10 44.62
N THR A 363 34.19 2.93 43.65
CA THR A 363 35.08 3.34 42.57
C THR A 363 35.45 4.80 42.73
N CYS A 364 36.59 5.21 42.19
CA CYS A 364 36.98 6.61 42.18
C CYS A 364 37.44 7.04 40.80
N ILE A 365 36.98 8.22 40.38
CA ILE A 365 37.53 8.96 39.25
C ILE A 365 38.24 10.17 39.82
N SER A 366 39.50 10.39 39.46
CA SER A 366 40.29 11.55 39.88
C SER A 366 41.01 12.16 38.70
N THR A 367 41.24 13.48 38.76
CA THR A 367 42.06 14.20 37.79
C THR A 367 43.56 14.12 38.10
N SER A 368 43.94 13.52 39.24
CA SER A 368 45.33 13.36 39.65
C SER A 368 45.94 12.06 39.12
N SER A 369 47.28 12.02 39.02
CA SER A 369 48.02 10.81 38.66
C SER A 369 47.94 9.71 39.73
N ASN A 370 47.56 10.05 40.96
CA ASN A 370 47.38 9.12 42.07
C ASN A 370 45.88 8.97 42.34
N VAL A 371 45.23 8.01 41.67
CA VAL A 371 43.81 7.75 41.91
C VAL A 371 43.62 7.31 43.37
N PRO A 372 42.62 7.88 44.09
CA PRO A 372 42.31 7.44 45.44
C PRO A 372 42.16 5.93 45.53
N ASN A 373 42.83 5.32 46.52
CA ASN A 373 42.80 3.88 46.69
C ASN A 373 41.63 3.48 47.58
N ILE A 374 40.86 2.48 47.14
CA ILE A 374 39.73 1.93 47.87
C ILE A 374 40.03 0.48 48.21
N THR A 375 39.87 0.12 49.47
CA THR A 375 40.10 -1.25 49.95
C THR A 375 38.98 -1.71 50.86
N GLU A 376 38.59 -2.96 50.73
CA GLU A 376 37.73 -3.64 51.71
C GLU A 376 38.47 -3.80 53.03
N VAL A 377 37.80 -3.45 54.13
CA VAL A 377 38.29 -3.59 55.51
C VAL A 377 37.55 -4.73 56.20
N VAL A 378 36.24 -4.80 56.00
CA VAL A 378 35.37 -5.86 56.50
C VAL A 378 34.38 -6.20 55.40
N GLN A 379 34.39 -7.47 54.97
CA GLN A 379 33.40 -8.00 54.04
C GLN A 379 32.04 -8.11 54.74
N GLY A 380 31.02 -7.51 54.16
CA GLY A 380 29.65 -7.56 54.67
C GLY A 380 29.03 -8.95 54.56
N ILE A 381 28.08 -9.25 55.45
CA ILE A 381 27.26 -10.47 55.39
C ILE A 381 25.81 -10.04 55.53
N ALA A 382 24.97 -10.38 54.55
CA ALA A 382 23.56 -10.03 54.57
C ALA A 382 22.85 -10.73 55.74
N SER A 383 21.91 -10.03 56.38
CA SER A 383 21.10 -10.58 57.47
C SER A 383 19.97 -11.51 57.00
N ASP A 384 19.80 -11.69 55.68
CA ASP A 384 18.66 -12.35 55.02
C ASP A 384 17.27 -11.83 55.43
N SER A 385 17.21 -10.69 56.11
CA SER A 385 15.95 -10.10 56.60
C SER A 385 15.21 -9.29 55.53
N LYS A 386 15.94 -8.80 54.53
CA LYS A 386 15.41 -8.01 53.41
C LYS A 386 15.98 -8.54 52.09
N ILE A 387 15.25 -8.35 51.00
CA ILE A 387 15.71 -8.70 49.65
C ILE A 387 15.55 -7.54 48.69
N ALA A 388 16.42 -7.48 47.68
CA ALA A 388 16.27 -6.60 46.54
C ALA A 388 16.39 -7.43 45.25
N PHE A 389 15.67 -7.04 44.20
CA PHE A 389 15.77 -7.66 42.88
C PHE A 389 16.69 -6.83 42.00
N GLU A 390 17.58 -7.50 41.27
CA GLU A 390 18.48 -6.86 40.31
C GLU A 390 18.05 -7.14 38.88
N LEU A 391 18.03 -6.09 38.05
CA LEU A 391 17.89 -6.19 36.60
C LEU A 391 18.85 -5.22 35.93
N ASP A 392 19.79 -5.74 35.13
CA ASP A 392 20.79 -4.97 34.39
C ASP A 392 21.55 -3.94 35.26
N GLY A 393 21.93 -4.35 36.47
CA GLY A 393 22.66 -3.52 37.44
C GLY A 393 21.80 -2.53 38.26
N GLN A 394 20.50 -2.43 37.98
CA GLN A 394 19.56 -1.67 38.82
C GLN A 394 18.94 -2.57 39.87
N LEU A 395 18.78 -2.06 41.09
CA LEU A 395 18.16 -2.77 42.21
C LEU A 395 16.87 -2.10 42.64
N THR A 396 15.90 -2.91 43.07
CA THR A 396 14.77 -2.41 43.86
C THR A 396 15.26 -1.89 45.20
N ASN A 397 14.39 -1.18 45.92
CA ASN A 397 14.62 -1.00 47.35
C ASN A 397 14.66 -2.37 48.05
N TYR A 398 15.31 -2.41 49.22
CA TYR A 398 15.33 -3.60 50.06
C TYR A 398 13.94 -3.80 50.70
N ILE A 399 13.26 -4.87 50.27
CA ILE A 399 11.92 -5.24 50.70
C ILE A 399 12.03 -6.13 51.94
N ASP A 400 11.40 -5.69 53.03
CA ASP A 400 11.37 -6.43 54.30
C ASP A 400 10.11 -7.32 54.38
N PHE A 401 10.29 -8.61 54.07
CA PHE A 401 9.20 -9.60 54.14
C PHE A 401 8.95 -10.15 55.55
N ILE A 402 9.78 -9.80 56.55
CA ILE A 402 9.66 -10.30 57.91
C ILE A 402 8.85 -9.34 58.78
N ASN A 403 9.24 -8.06 58.76
CA ASN A 403 8.73 -7.05 59.69
C ASN A 403 7.72 -6.11 59.04
N SER A 404 7.57 -6.15 57.71
CA SER A 404 6.60 -5.32 56.99
C SER A 404 5.52 -6.18 56.32
N ASN A 405 4.30 -5.63 56.22
CA ASN A 405 3.21 -6.27 55.49
C ASN A 405 3.31 -5.89 54.00
N VAL A 406 4.07 -6.68 53.24
CA VAL A 406 4.30 -6.45 51.80
C VAL A 406 3.08 -6.90 50.99
N THR A 407 2.43 -5.97 50.29
CA THR A 407 1.28 -6.26 49.41
C THR A 407 1.71 -6.49 47.96
N GLN A 408 0.79 -7.01 47.14
CA GLN A 408 1.01 -7.13 45.69
C GLN A 408 1.27 -5.76 45.03
N ALA A 409 0.64 -4.69 45.54
CA ALA A 409 0.83 -3.35 45.02
C ALA A 409 2.25 -2.84 45.31
N ASP A 410 2.78 -3.13 46.50
CA ASP A 410 4.14 -2.75 46.89
C ASP A 410 5.18 -3.47 46.03
N LEU A 411 5.02 -4.79 45.83
CA LEU A 411 5.93 -5.56 44.98
C LEU A 411 5.86 -5.11 43.51
N SER A 412 4.65 -4.84 43.00
CA SER A 412 4.47 -4.31 41.64
C SER A 412 5.13 -2.93 41.51
N SER A 413 5.02 -2.07 42.52
CA SER A 413 5.67 -0.76 42.51
C SER A 413 7.19 -0.89 42.48
N GLU A 414 7.77 -1.76 43.31
CA GLU A 414 9.22 -1.98 43.34
C GLU A 414 9.74 -2.58 42.03
N ILE A 415 9.06 -3.57 41.45
CA ILE A 415 9.44 -4.14 40.15
C ILE A 415 9.32 -3.08 39.04
N ASN A 416 8.27 -2.27 39.03
CA ASN A 416 8.14 -1.17 38.07
C ASN A 416 9.24 -0.11 38.26
N ASN A 417 9.69 0.12 39.50
CA ASN A 417 10.77 1.05 39.79
C ASN A 417 12.12 0.62 39.19
N LEU A 418 12.35 -0.68 38.92
CA LEU A 418 13.54 -1.14 38.16
C LEU A 418 13.62 -0.54 36.76
N PHE A 419 12.47 -0.21 36.16
CA PHE A 419 12.38 0.40 34.84
C PHE A 419 12.23 1.92 34.91
N SER A 420 12.24 2.49 36.11
CA SER A 420 12.12 3.93 36.34
C SER A 420 13.49 4.60 36.37
N ILE A 421 13.50 5.89 36.02
CA ILE A 421 14.71 6.72 36.11
C ILE A 421 14.93 7.10 37.57
N GLN A 422 16.06 6.69 38.15
CA GLN A 422 16.46 7.07 39.51
C GLN A 422 17.58 8.10 39.49
N CYS A 423 17.37 9.24 40.15
CA CYS A 423 18.31 10.36 40.16
C CYS A 423 18.75 10.74 41.57
N PRO A 424 20.03 11.13 41.75
CA PRO A 424 20.47 11.75 43.00
C PRO A 424 19.56 12.90 43.43
N SER A 425 19.22 12.96 44.72
CA SER A 425 18.26 13.93 45.24
C SER A 425 18.76 15.37 45.09
N SER A 426 20.08 15.57 45.10
CA SER A 426 20.73 16.85 44.82
C SER A 426 20.39 17.43 43.44
N ILE A 427 20.25 16.59 42.41
CA ILE A 427 19.89 17.02 41.05
C ILE A 427 18.46 17.57 41.02
N ASN A 428 17.55 16.99 41.80
CA ASN A 428 16.14 17.40 41.85
C ASN A 428 15.88 18.59 42.79
N ASN A 429 16.84 18.95 43.65
CA ASN A 429 16.66 20.03 44.63
C ASN A 429 17.98 20.79 44.88
N ALA A 430 18.31 21.71 43.97
CA ALA A 430 19.53 22.54 43.99
C ALA A 430 19.72 23.38 45.28
N LYS A 431 18.70 23.49 46.15
CA LYS A 431 18.81 24.16 47.46
C LYS A 431 19.47 23.29 48.54
N LEU A 432 19.65 21.99 48.32
CA LEU A 432 20.14 21.05 49.33
C LEU A 432 21.67 20.87 49.33
N THR A 433 22.39 21.20 48.25
CA THR A 433 23.86 21.05 48.20
C THR A 433 24.54 22.19 47.45
N ARG A 434 25.66 22.70 47.99
CA ARG A 434 26.46 23.79 47.39
C ARG A 434 27.45 23.30 46.32
N SER A 435 27.45 22.01 46.03
CA SER A 435 28.52 21.32 45.28
C SER A 435 28.14 20.95 43.84
N ILE A 436 26.94 21.33 43.37
CA ILE A 436 26.51 21.09 41.99
C ILE A 436 27.16 22.16 41.11
N VAL A 437 28.30 21.83 40.49
CA VAL A 437 29.07 22.76 39.66
C VAL A 437 28.67 22.70 38.18
N TYR A 438 27.90 21.69 37.76
CA TYR A 438 27.56 21.54 36.35
C TYR A 438 26.28 20.73 36.12
N LEU A 439 25.41 21.25 35.26
CA LEU A 439 24.20 20.59 34.75
C LEU A 439 24.35 20.57 33.22
N GLN A 440 24.50 19.39 32.62
CA GLN A 440 24.62 19.23 31.17
C GLN A 440 23.37 18.56 30.63
N ASP A 441 22.60 19.30 29.85
CA ASP A 441 21.54 18.74 29.00
C ASP A 441 22.20 18.06 27.80
N PHE A 442 21.89 16.78 27.59
CA PHE A 442 22.36 15.99 26.44
C PHE A 442 21.40 16.06 25.25
N GLU A 443 20.23 16.68 25.42
CA GLU A 443 19.15 16.70 24.43
C GLU A 443 18.99 18.07 23.73
N SER A 444 19.30 19.22 24.36
CA SER A 444 19.18 20.53 23.67
C SER A 444 19.96 21.73 24.29
N ASN A 445 20.14 22.80 23.49
CA ASN A 445 20.66 24.11 23.93
C ASN A 445 19.55 24.93 24.63
N CYS A 446 19.22 24.67 25.90
CA CYS A 446 18.11 25.35 26.59
C CYS A 446 18.34 26.85 26.87
N VAL A 447 17.28 27.66 26.70
CA VAL A 447 17.16 29.07 27.15
C VAL A 447 16.21 29.12 28.35
N TYR A 448 16.60 29.81 29.43
CA TYR A 448 15.89 29.82 30.72
C TYR A 448 14.55 30.58 30.68
N ASP A 449 13.46 29.89 31.04
CA ASP A 449 12.09 30.43 31.27
C ASP A 449 11.54 29.82 32.57
N GLN A 450 10.81 30.60 33.37
CA GLN A 450 10.42 30.29 34.76
C GLN A 450 9.16 29.40 34.92
N THR A 451 8.96 28.36 34.09
CA THR A 451 7.78 27.48 34.20
C THR A 451 8.08 26.06 34.71
N PRO A 452 7.16 25.39 35.46
CA PRO A 452 7.41 24.10 36.10
C PRO A 452 7.18 22.91 35.15
N ILE A 453 8.09 21.94 35.17
CA ILE A 453 8.16 20.78 34.26
C ILE A 453 7.52 19.54 34.91
N THR A 454 6.80 18.70 34.13
CA THR A 454 5.98 17.58 34.63
C THR A 454 6.45 16.17 34.26
N THR A 455 7.53 15.99 33.49
CA THR A 455 8.05 14.65 33.11
C THR A 455 9.58 14.64 33.01
N ASN A 456 10.25 13.75 33.77
CA ASN A 456 11.71 13.60 33.76
C ASN A 456 12.10 12.34 32.96
N ALA A 457 12.78 12.50 31.82
CA ALA A 457 13.31 11.37 31.03
C ALA A 457 14.80 11.05 31.35
N PHE A 458 15.53 11.94 32.04
CA PHE A 458 16.91 11.73 32.48
C PHE A 458 17.19 12.53 33.76
N CYS A 459 18.30 12.20 34.43
CA CYS A 459 18.82 12.96 35.58
C CYS A 459 19.44 14.28 35.12
N GLY A 460 18.58 15.21 34.74
CA GLY A 460 18.89 16.55 34.24
C GLY A 460 17.59 17.17 33.75
N GLN A 461 17.23 18.34 34.28
CA GLN A 461 15.94 18.97 33.93
C GLN A 461 16.01 19.59 32.53
N CYS A 462 15.17 19.09 31.61
CA CYS A 462 14.21 19.91 30.86
C CYS A 462 13.14 19.00 30.21
N SER A 463 11.86 19.32 30.37
CA SER A 463 10.77 18.83 29.52
C SER A 463 9.99 20.05 29.00
N ALA A 464 9.80 20.05 27.69
CA ALA A 464 9.44 21.19 26.87
C ALA A 464 7.92 21.33 26.70
N ASN A 465 7.48 22.57 26.58
CA ASN A 465 6.94 23.09 25.32
C ASN A 465 6.90 24.62 25.35
#